data_AF-A0A7C4WEU3-F1
#
_entry.id   AF-A0A7C4WEU3-F1
#
_cell.length_a   1.000
_cell.length_b   1.000
_cell.length_c   1.000
_cell.angle_alpha   90.00
_cell.angle_beta   90.00
_cell.angle_gamma   90.00
#
_symmetry.space_group_name_H-M   'P 1'
#
loop_
_entity.id
_entity.type
_entity.pdbx_description
1 polymer ?
#
loop_
_entity_poly.entity_id
_entity_poly.type
_entity_poly.pdbx_seq_one_letter_code
_entity_poly.pdbx_strand_id
1 'polypeptide(L)'
;MRASLKSIVEDILTKIEDKRVIGLITYRHYAEELALYEKFGRCGFAISVVMANGGRITYHMLVEVEKDLRNRKAGGTVRYVLLKEEGSKRKLDVVKARYRSRIDLLRGVDRIRRSFYRRILQGQI
;
A
#
# COMPACT_ATOMS: atom_id res chain seq x y z
N MET A 1 15.42 8.94 9.87
CA MET A 1 14.30 8.30 10.61
C MET A 1 14.06 6.90 10.04
N ARG A 2 13.96 5.86 10.89
CA ARG A 2 13.52 4.53 10.44
C ARG A 2 12.03 4.62 10.09
N ALA A 3 11.65 4.20 8.89
CA ALA A 3 10.24 4.17 8.50
C ALA A 3 9.46 3.14 9.32
N SER A 4 8.18 3.43 9.55
CA SER A 4 7.25 2.59 10.31
C SER A 4 6.12 2.08 9.42
N LEU A 5 5.44 1.01 9.85
CA LEU A 5 4.20 0.57 9.18
C LEU A 5 3.17 1.72 9.12
N LYS A 6 3.04 2.49 10.20
CA LYS A 6 2.13 3.65 10.25
C LYS A 6 2.47 4.67 9.16
N SER A 7 3.74 5.06 9.01
CA SER A 7 4.13 6.03 7.98
C SER A 7 3.90 5.51 6.56
N ILE A 8 4.05 4.21 6.31
CA ILE A 8 3.73 3.60 5.01
C ILE A 8 2.22 3.70 4.74
N VAL A 9 1.40 3.32 5.72
CA VAL A 9 -0.06 3.38 5.59
C VAL A 9 -0.54 4.81 5.36
N GLU A 10 -0.05 5.78 6.14
CA GLU A 10 -0.44 7.19 5.97
C GLU A 10 0.03 7.76 4.61
N ASP A 11 1.20 7.37 4.12
CA ASP A 11 1.69 7.80 2.80
C ASP A 11 0.80 7.29 1.65
N ILE A 12 0.32 6.04 1.75
CA ILE A 12 -0.61 5.44 0.78
C ILE A 12 -1.98 6.15 0.87
N LEU A 13 -2.52 6.32 2.08
CA LEU A 13 -3.81 6.97 2.30
C LEU A 13 -3.81 8.41 1.78
N THR A 14 -2.75 9.17 2.05
CA THR A 14 -2.61 10.55 1.56
C THR A 14 -2.73 10.62 0.04
N LYS A 15 -2.20 9.63 -0.68
CA LYS A 15 -2.29 9.58 -2.14
C LYS A 15 -3.68 9.17 -2.62
N ILE A 16 -4.31 8.18 -1.98
CA ILE A 16 -5.66 7.71 -2.34
C ILE A 16 -6.72 8.80 -2.09
N GLU A 17 -6.58 9.53 -0.99
CA GLU A 17 -7.55 10.51 -0.49
C GLU A 17 -7.31 11.93 -1.04
N ASP A 18 -6.27 12.13 -1.85
CA ASP A 18 -6.01 13.41 -2.47
C ASP A 18 -7.19 13.80 -3.39
N LYS A 19 -7.68 15.03 -3.25
CA LYS A 19 -8.83 15.54 -4.00
C LYS A 19 -8.57 15.64 -5.51
N ARG A 20 -7.30 15.63 -5.91
CA ARG A 20 -6.87 15.70 -7.32
C ARG A 20 -6.84 14.34 -8.01
N VAL A 21 -7.16 13.25 -7.30
CA VAL A 21 -7.17 11.91 -7.88
C VAL A 21 -8.28 11.79 -8.92
N ILE A 22 -7.88 11.39 -10.12
CA ILE A 22 -8.74 11.19 -11.31
C ILE A 22 -8.69 9.76 -11.83
N GLY A 23 -7.94 8.88 -11.16
CA GLY A 23 -7.86 7.47 -11.52
C GLY A 23 -7.26 6.65 -10.39
N LEU A 24 -7.83 5.47 -10.16
CA LEU A 24 -7.40 4.59 -9.07
C LEU A 24 -7.56 3.13 -9.51
N ILE A 25 -6.50 2.33 -9.38
CA ILE A 25 -6.48 0.90 -9.76
C ILE A 25 -5.79 0.11 -8.65
N THR A 26 -6.32 -1.07 -8.32
CA THR A 26 -5.67 -2.03 -7.43
C THR A 26 -5.44 -3.35 -8.15
N TYR A 27 -4.26 -3.93 -7.98
CA TYR A 27 -3.95 -5.27 -8.43
C TYR A 27 -3.89 -6.16 -7.19
N ARG A 28 -4.95 -6.98 -7.03
CA ARG A 28 -5.26 -8.01 -6.01
C ARG A 28 -6.34 -7.65 -4.97
N HIS A 29 -7.12 -8.68 -4.63
CA HIS A 29 -8.22 -8.69 -3.67
C HIS A 29 -7.92 -9.67 -2.53
N TYR A 30 -8.33 -9.30 -1.31
CA TYR A 30 -7.72 -9.74 -0.04
C TYR A 30 -8.02 -11.16 0.44
N ALA A 31 -9.08 -11.81 -0.06
CA ALA A 31 -9.51 -13.10 0.49
C ALA A 31 -8.42 -14.18 0.31
N GLU A 32 -7.82 -14.23 -0.87
CA GLU A 32 -6.76 -15.16 -1.21
C GLU A 32 -5.42 -14.75 -0.59
N GLU A 33 -5.16 -13.45 -0.42
CA GLU A 33 -3.88 -12.94 0.10
C GLU A 33 -3.62 -13.31 1.55
N LEU A 34 -4.68 -13.34 2.39
CA LEU A 34 -4.52 -13.78 3.78
C LEU A 34 -4.20 -15.27 3.86
N ALA A 35 -4.84 -16.09 3.01
CA ALA A 35 -4.53 -17.51 2.91
C ALA A 35 -3.10 -17.74 2.40
N LEU A 36 -2.66 -16.98 1.39
CA LEU A 36 -1.28 -17.00 0.89
C LEU A 36 -0.28 -16.57 1.98
N TYR A 37 -0.59 -15.52 2.73
CA TYR A 37 0.24 -15.05 3.84
C TYR A 37 0.39 -16.10 4.93
N GLU A 38 -0.68 -16.78 5.33
CA GLU A 38 -0.60 -17.83 6.34
C GLU A 38 0.11 -19.09 5.82
N LYS A 39 -0.10 -19.45 4.55
CA LYS A 39 0.50 -20.65 3.94
C LYS A 39 1.98 -20.47 3.61
N PHE A 40 2.37 -19.33 3.05
CA PHE A 40 3.71 -19.10 2.50
C PHE A 40 4.53 -18.08 3.30
N GLY A 41 3.93 -17.41 4.28
CA GLY A 41 4.58 -16.34 5.03
C GLY A 41 4.85 -15.08 4.20
N ARG A 42 4.31 -14.98 2.97
CA ARG A 42 4.54 -13.87 2.05
C ARG A 42 3.26 -13.48 1.33
N CYS A 43 3.01 -12.18 1.23
CA CYS A 43 1.92 -11.62 0.44
C CYS A 43 2.23 -10.18 0.03
N GLY A 44 1.32 -9.54 -0.69
CA GLY A 44 1.46 -8.15 -1.06
C GLY A 44 0.37 -7.71 -2.02
N PHE A 45 0.19 -6.40 -2.14
CA PHE A 45 -0.78 -5.77 -3.02
C PHE A 45 -0.13 -4.58 -3.75
N ALA A 46 -0.74 -4.16 -4.86
CA ALA A 46 -0.30 -2.97 -5.57
C ALA A 46 -1.46 -2.01 -5.84
N ILE A 47 -1.23 -0.71 -5.66
CA ILE A 47 -2.19 0.36 -5.93
C ILE A 47 -1.52 1.36 -6.88
N SER A 48 -2.25 1.77 -7.91
CA SER A 48 -1.85 2.90 -8.76
C SER A 48 -2.85 4.03 -8.61
N VAL A 49 -2.34 5.24 -8.36
CA VAL A 49 -3.12 6.47 -8.21
C VAL A 49 -2.70 7.44 -9.30
N VAL A 50 -3.67 8.00 -10.00
CA VAL A 50 -3.47 9.04 -11.02
C VAL A 50 -4.07 10.34 -10.50
N MET A 51 -3.33 11.43 -10.59
CA MET A 51 -3.77 12.77 -10.17
C MET A 51 -3.62 13.80 -11.29
N ALA A 52 -4.49 14.81 -11.26
CA ALA A 52 -4.39 16.02 -12.07
C ALA A 52 -3.84 17.19 -11.23
N ASN A 53 -2.61 17.63 -11.52
CA ASN A 53 -1.95 18.72 -10.78
C ASN A 53 -1.14 19.64 -11.71
N GLY A 54 -1.82 20.40 -12.58
CA GLY A 54 -1.15 21.17 -13.65
C GLY A 54 -0.48 20.28 -14.71
N GLY A 55 -0.72 18.96 -14.63
CA GLY A 55 -0.12 17.88 -15.40
C GLY A 55 -0.54 16.53 -14.80
N ARG A 56 -0.26 15.42 -15.48
CA ARG A 56 -0.59 14.07 -15.00
C ARG A 56 0.54 13.55 -14.10
N ILE A 57 0.19 13.21 -12.86
CA ILE A 57 1.10 12.52 -11.93
C ILE A 57 0.54 11.12 -11.68
N THR A 58 1.39 10.10 -11.77
CA THR A 58 1.04 8.72 -11.42
C THR A 58 1.91 8.25 -10.26
N TYR A 59 1.30 7.69 -9.23
CA TYR A 59 1.98 6.94 -8.18
C TYR A 59 1.67 5.46 -8.32
N HIS A 60 2.71 4.63 -8.49
CA HIS A 60 2.62 3.18 -8.39
C HIS A 60 3.20 2.74 -7.05
N MET A 61 2.38 2.05 -6.26
CA MET A 61 2.68 1.65 -4.90
C MET A 61 2.60 0.14 -4.81
N LEU A 62 3.74 -0.52 -4.59
CA LEU A 62 3.81 -1.96 -4.31
C LEU A 62 4.14 -2.16 -2.83
N VAL A 63 3.31 -2.95 -2.15
CA VAL A 63 3.52 -3.33 -0.76
C VAL A 63 3.74 -4.84 -0.71
N GLU A 64 4.90 -5.25 -0.22
CA GLU A 64 5.27 -6.65 0.00
C GLU A 64 5.40 -6.89 1.51
N VAL A 65 4.91 -8.03 1.98
CA VAL A 65 4.95 -8.43 3.38
C VAL A 65 5.60 -9.79 3.50
N GLU A 66 6.49 -9.93 4.47
CA GLU A 66 7.15 -11.18 4.80
C GLU A 66 7.11 -11.43 6.31
N LYS A 67 6.48 -12.56 6.70
CA LYS A 67 6.35 -13.05 8.07
C LYS A 67 7.69 -13.60 8.56
N ASP A 68 8.04 -13.30 9.81
CA ASP A 68 9.20 -13.92 10.44
C ASP A 68 8.88 -15.36 10.83
N LEU A 69 9.20 -16.33 9.95
CA LEU A 69 8.90 -17.74 10.18
C LEU A 69 9.67 -18.35 11.36
N ARG A 70 10.77 -17.72 11.79
CA ARG A 70 11.58 -18.20 12.93
C ARG A 70 10.92 -17.91 14.26
N ASN A 71 9.98 -16.97 14.30
CA ASN A 71 9.23 -16.64 15.51
C ASN A 71 7.75 -16.44 15.16
N ARG A 72 6.94 -17.49 15.35
CA ARG A 72 5.48 -17.49 15.07
C ARG A 72 4.70 -16.41 15.82
N LYS A 73 5.26 -15.84 16.90
CA LYS A 73 4.68 -14.72 17.66
C LYS A 73 5.23 -13.35 17.24
N ALA A 74 6.34 -13.30 16.50
CA ALA A 74 6.87 -12.07 15.94
C ALA A 74 6.16 -11.74 14.63
N GLY A 75 5.95 -10.45 14.37
CA GLY A 75 5.37 -9.99 13.12
C GLY A 75 6.28 -10.28 11.92
N GLY A 76 6.89 -9.26 11.34
CA GLY A 76 7.64 -9.45 10.11
C GLY A 76 8.13 -8.15 9.53
N THR A 77 8.36 -8.16 8.22
CA THR A 77 8.81 -6.99 7.46
C THR A 77 7.77 -6.59 6.42
N VAL A 78 7.64 -5.28 6.22
CA VAL A 78 6.91 -4.69 5.10
C VAL A 78 7.91 -3.93 4.25
N ARG A 79 7.90 -4.19 2.95
CA ARG A 79 8.62 -3.42 1.95
C ARG A 79 7.61 -2.64 1.11
N TYR A 80 7.81 -1.35 1.02
CA TYR A 80 6.99 -0.43 0.27
C TYR A 80 7.84 0.19 -0.83
N VAL A 81 7.43 -0.01 -2.08
CA VAL A 81 8.07 0.55 -3.27
C VAL A 81 7.12 1.57 -3.86
N LEU A 82 7.56 2.82 -3.95
CA LEU A 82 6.83 3.92 -4.54
C LEU A 82 7.56 4.39 -5.80
N LEU A 83 6.89 4.28 -6.94
CA LEU A 83 7.32 4.90 -8.18
C LEU A 83 6.40 6.10 -8.46
N LYS A 84 6.97 7.31 -8.47
CA LYS A 84 6.30 8.52 -8.95
C LYS A 84 6.70 8.77 -10.40
N GLU A 85 5.71 8.98 -11.26
CA GLU A 85 5.88 9.43 -12.63
C GLU A 85 5.21 10.80 -12.80
N GLU A 86 5.93 11.75 -13.39
CA GLU A 86 5.44 13.11 -13.68
C GLU A 86 6.09 13.61 -14.97
N GLY A 87 5.32 13.63 -16.07
CA GLY A 87 5.86 13.85 -17.41
C GLY A 87 6.88 12.77 -17.79
N SER A 88 8.10 13.17 -18.15
CA SER A 88 9.22 12.26 -18.45
C SER A 88 10.05 11.87 -17.23
N LYS A 89 9.76 12.43 -16.05
CA LYS A 89 10.53 12.18 -14.83
C LYS A 89 9.95 11.00 -14.06
N ARG A 90 10.85 10.11 -13.64
CA ARG A 90 10.54 8.96 -12.78
C ARG A 90 11.37 9.05 -11.50
N LYS A 91 10.73 8.86 -10.35
CA LYS A 91 11.40 8.76 -9.05
C LYS A 91 10.96 7.48 -8.34
N LEU A 92 11.93 6.67 -7.95
CA LEU A 92 11.73 5.44 -7.21
C LEU A 92 12.18 5.63 -5.77
N ASP A 93 11.29 5.38 -4.81
CA ASP A 93 11.57 5.38 -3.38
C ASP A 93 11.25 3.98 -2.82
N VAL A 94 12.15 3.43 -2.01
CA VAL A 94 11.97 2.11 -1.38
C VAL A 94 12.11 2.25 0.14
N VAL A 95 11.09 1.79 0.83
CA VAL A 95 10.97 1.88 2.28
C VAL A 95 10.81 0.48 2.87
N LYS A 96 11.52 0.20 3.96
CA LYS A 96 11.36 -1.04 4.73
C LYS A 96 10.97 -0.71 6.17
N ALA A 97 9.98 -1.42 6.70
CA ALA A 97 9.53 -1.32 8.08
C ALA A 97 9.34 -2.71 8.69
N ARG A 98 9.35 -2.80 10.03
CA ARG A 98 8.89 -4.01 10.74
C ARG A 98 7.49 -3.79 11.27
N TYR A 99 6.67 -4.84 11.26
CA TYR A 99 5.43 -4.90 12.02
C TYR A 99 5.59 -5.90 13.17
N ARG A 100 4.93 -5.63 14.29
CA ARG A 100 5.06 -6.44 15.52
C ARG A 100 3.99 -7.50 15.64
N SER A 101 2.79 -7.24 15.13
CA SER A 101 1.66 -8.15 15.21
C SER A 101 0.93 -8.25 13.86
N ARG A 102 0.34 -9.42 13.58
CA ARG A 102 -0.54 -9.62 12.44
C ARG A 102 -1.72 -8.65 12.47
N ILE A 103 -2.30 -8.40 13.66
CA ILE A 103 -3.46 -7.53 13.82
C ILE A 103 -3.15 -6.11 13.34
N ASP A 104 -2.00 -5.55 13.72
CA ASP A 104 -1.61 -4.20 13.29
C ASP A 104 -1.41 -4.10 11.78
N LEU A 105 -0.80 -5.12 11.18
CA LEU A 105 -0.66 -5.23 9.73
C LEU A 105 -2.03 -5.22 9.04
N LEU A 106 -2.92 -6.14 9.44
CA LEU A 106 -4.23 -6.28 8.80
C LEU A 106 -5.11 -5.05 9.00
N ARG A 107 -5.04 -4.37 10.15
CA ARG A 107 -5.71 -3.08 10.38
C ARG A 107 -5.23 -2.01 9.40
N GLY A 108 -3.92 -1.93 9.15
CA GLY A 108 -3.36 -1.00 8.18
C GLY A 108 -3.85 -1.28 6.75
N VAL A 109 -3.86 -2.55 6.35
CA VAL A 109 -4.38 -2.98 5.05
C VAL A 109 -5.87 -2.69 4.91
N ASP A 110 -6.67 -2.98 5.94
CA ASP A 110 -8.11 -2.73 5.93
C ASP A 110 -8.44 -1.22 5.79
N ARG A 111 -7.68 -0.35 6.48
CA ARG A 111 -7.81 1.12 6.32
C ARG A 111 -7.59 1.55 4.86
N ILE A 112 -6.52 1.07 4.23
CA ILE A 112 -6.19 1.37 2.83
C ILE A 112 -7.33 0.91 1.91
N ARG A 113 -7.82 -0.32 2.11
CA ARG A 113 -8.91 -0.89 1.30
C ARG A 113 -10.19 -0.08 1.43
N ARG A 114 -10.61 0.25 2.65
CA ARG A 114 -11.81 1.05 2.88
C ARG A 114 -11.71 2.41 2.21
N SER A 115 -10.53 3.04 2.28
CA SER A 115 -10.29 4.31 1.60
C SER A 115 -10.39 4.18 0.07
N PHE A 116 -9.74 3.16 -0.49
CA PHE A 116 -9.82 2.84 -1.92
C PHE A 116 -11.27 2.62 -2.40
N TYR A 117 -12.02 1.72 -1.75
CA TYR A 117 -13.40 1.43 -2.15
C TYR A 117 -14.35 2.59 -1.89
N ARG A 118 -14.13 3.38 -0.83
CA ARG A 118 -14.92 4.58 -0.59
C ARG A 118 -14.82 5.55 -1.76
N ARG A 119 -13.60 5.81 -2.26
CA ARG A 119 -13.38 6.71 -3.41
C ARG A 119 -14.10 6.22 -4.67
N ILE A 120 -14.05 4.91 -4.95
CA ILE A 120 -14.72 4.31 -6.11
C ILE A 120 -16.24 4.32 -5.97
N LEU A 121 -16.77 3.80 -4.86
CA LEU A 121 -18.21 3.62 -4.67
C LEU A 121 -18.97 4.95 -4.53
N GLN A 122 -18.30 5.98 -4.03
CA GLN A 122 -18.89 7.32 -3.90
C GLN A 122 -18.71 8.19 -5.16
N GLY A 123 -18.16 7.63 -6.25
CA GLY A 123 -17.94 8.36 -7.49
C GLY A 123 -17.06 9.60 -7.33
N GLN A 124 -16.12 9.56 -6.38
CA GLN A 124 -15.25 10.70 -6.11
C GLN A 124 -13.98 10.72 -6.97
N ILE A 125 -13.90 9.80 -7.94
CA ILE A 125 -12.84 9.67 -8.95
C ILE A 125 -13.50 9.82 -10.32
#